data_AF-A0A3B3SN11-F1
#
_entry.id   AF-A0A3B3SN11-F1
#
_cell.length_a   1.000
_cell.length_b   1.000
_cell.length_c   1.000
_cell.angle_alpha   90.00
_cell.angle_beta   90.00
_cell.angle_gamma   90.00
#
_symmetry.space_group_name_H-M   'P 1'
#
loop_
_entity.id
_entity.type
_entity.pdbx_description
1 polymer ?
#
loop_
_entity_poly.entity_id
_entity_poly.type
_entity_poly.pdbx_seq_one_letter_code
_entity_poly.pdbx_strand_id
1 'polypeptide(L)'
;MGKVRGGMKCVKYLLFLFNFIFWMIGSLVLAVGLWLRFDSNITSLLNIEGAPHTFYFGVYILIGAGALMMLVGFFGCCGAVRESQCLLGSFFSCLLVIFGAEIAAGVFGFLNKDTIVKEIQEFHTKNNETTKLCCSLISSNECNDKEACKTAIGTFFGNKLHIVGYVGIGIAGVMIIGMIFSMVLCCAIRNSREVF
;
A
#
# COMPACT_ATOMS: atom_id res chain seq x y z
N MET A 1 -35.16 18.06 -15.39
CA MET A 1 -33.88 17.53 -15.95
C MET A 1 -32.59 18.18 -15.41
N GLY A 2 -32.59 19.01 -14.35
CA GLY A 2 -31.39 19.82 -13.98
C GLY A 2 -30.48 19.34 -12.84
N LYS A 3 -30.87 18.35 -12.02
CA LYS A 3 -30.14 18.04 -10.76
C LYS A 3 -29.03 16.99 -10.90
N VAL A 4 -29.06 16.17 -11.96
CA VAL A 4 -28.11 15.06 -12.18
C VAL A 4 -26.72 15.54 -12.64
N ARG A 5 -26.66 16.70 -13.32
CA ARG A 5 -25.41 17.24 -13.90
C ARG A 5 -24.47 17.84 -12.84
N GLY A 6 -25.02 18.30 -11.71
CA GLY A 6 -24.22 18.80 -10.57
C GLY A 6 -23.58 17.68 -9.75
N GLY A 7 -24.31 16.58 -9.52
CA GLY A 7 -23.81 15.42 -8.78
C GLY A 7 -22.61 14.74 -9.45
N MET A 8 -22.66 14.55 -10.77
CA MET A 8 -21.54 13.97 -11.52
C MET A 8 -20.26 14.82 -11.48
N LYS A 9 -20.38 16.16 -11.43
CA LYS A 9 -19.22 17.05 -11.25
C LYS A 9 -18.57 16.87 -9.88
N CYS A 10 -19.38 16.69 -8.82
CA CYS A 10 -18.88 16.41 -7.47
C CYS A 10 -18.12 15.07 -7.43
N VAL A 11 -18.70 14.00 -8.00
CA VAL A 11 -18.06 12.69 -8.09
C VAL A 11 -16.73 12.74 -8.86
N LYS A 12 -16.69 13.47 -9.99
CA LYS A 12 -15.47 13.66 -10.78
C LYS A 12 -14.36 14.35 -9.96
N TYR A 13 -14.71 15.39 -9.22
CA TYR A 13 -13.74 16.13 -8.40
C TYR A 13 -13.26 15.31 -7.19
N LEU A 14 -14.17 14.58 -6.52
CA LEU A 14 -13.82 13.68 -5.43
C LEU A 14 -12.88 12.56 -5.89
N LEU A 15 -13.18 11.93 -7.04
CA LEU A 15 -12.33 10.89 -7.61
C LEU A 15 -10.96 11.44 -8.00
N PHE A 16 -10.90 12.63 -8.59
CA PHE A 16 -9.63 13.29 -8.92
C PHE A 16 -8.81 13.59 -7.66
N LEU A 17 -9.39 14.26 -6.66
CA LEU A 17 -8.70 14.63 -5.43
C LEU A 17 -8.16 13.40 -4.68
N PHE A 18 -8.98 12.37 -4.54
CA PHE A 18 -8.61 11.16 -3.83
C PHE A 18 -7.48 10.38 -4.53
N ASN A 19 -7.57 10.23 -5.86
CA ASN A 19 -6.50 9.61 -6.63
C ASN A 19 -5.23 10.47 -6.65
N PHE A 20 -5.35 11.79 -6.58
CA PHE A 20 -4.20 12.69 -6.54
C PHE A 20 -3.46 12.58 -5.20
N ILE A 21 -4.18 12.45 -4.09
CA ILE A 21 -3.59 12.17 -2.77
C ILE A 21 -2.85 10.83 -2.80
N PHE A 22 -3.47 9.77 -3.36
CA PHE A 22 -2.80 8.49 -3.48
C PHE A 22 -1.57 8.52 -4.37
N TRP A 23 -1.61 9.28 -5.46
CA TRP A 23 -0.47 9.50 -6.31
C TRP A 23 0.69 10.15 -5.55
N MET A 24 0.42 11.20 -4.75
CA MET A 24 1.43 11.86 -3.91
C MET A 24 2.01 10.92 -2.85
N ILE A 25 1.17 10.13 -2.17
CA ILE A 25 1.61 9.13 -1.19
C ILE A 25 2.47 8.06 -1.88
N GLY A 26 2.05 7.56 -3.04
CA GLY A 26 2.81 6.59 -3.83
C GLY A 26 4.18 7.12 -4.26
N SER A 27 4.23 8.36 -4.73
CA SER A 27 5.50 9.03 -5.08
C SER A 27 6.41 9.21 -3.86
N LEU A 28 5.87 9.55 -2.69
CA LEU A 28 6.65 9.64 -1.45
C LEU A 28 7.24 8.27 -1.06
N VAL A 29 6.43 7.22 -1.06
CA VAL A 29 6.87 5.85 -0.74
C VAL A 29 7.93 5.37 -1.74
N LEU A 30 7.73 5.64 -3.02
CA LEU A 30 8.71 5.31 -4.07
C LEU A 30 10.02 6.07 -3.85
N ALA A 31 9.96 7.37 -3.53
CA ALA A 31 11.14 8.17 -3.24
C ALA A 31 11.92 7.63 -2.04
N VAL A 32 11.24 7.25 -0.95
CA VAL A 32 11.87 6.62 0.22
C VAL A 32 12.48 5.26 -0.16
N GLY A 33 11.77 4.43 -0.93
CA GLY A 33 12.29 3.14 -1.39
C GLY A 33 13.54 3.28 -2.26
N LEU A 34 13.55 4.25 -3.17
CA LEU A 34 14.73 4.56 -3.99
C LEU A 34 15.87 5.14 -3.15
N TRP A 35 15.57 6.02 -2.19
CA TRP A 35 16.56 6.58 -1.26
C TRP A 35 17.28 5.47 -0.50
N LEU A 36 16.53 4.52 0.06
CA LEU A 36 17.08 3.34 0.75
C LEU A 36 17.95 2.47 -0.17
N ARG A 37 17.68 2.46 -1.49
CA ARG A 37 18.42 1.65 -2.46
C ARG A 37 19.69 2.33 -2.98
N PHE A 38 19.69 3.66 -3.09
CA PHE A 38 20.73 4.44 -3.75
C PHE A 38 21.67 5.19 -2.80
N ASP A 39 21.30 5.38 -1.53
CA ASP A 39 22.22 5.99 -0.58
C ASP A 39 23.42 5.07 -0.33
N SER A 40 24.63 5.59 -0.59
CA SER A 40 25.87 4.83 -0.51
C SER A 40 26.25 4.48 0.92
N ASN A 41 25.89 5.29 1.92
CA ASN A 41 26.14 5.02 3.32
C ASN A 41 25.25 3.86 3.80
N ILE A 42 23.98 3.86 3.39
CA ILE A 42 23.05 2.76 3.65
C ILE A 42 23.50 1.50 2.90
N THR A 43 23.84 1.59 1.61
CA THR A 43 24.24 0.43 0.79
C THR A 43 25.55 -0.23 1.26
N SER A 44 26.49 0.56 1.81
CA SER A 44 27.75 0.02 2.35
C SER A 44 27.55 -0.62 3.73
N LEU A 45 26.71 -0.05 4.60
CA LEU A 45 26.26 -0.72 5.83
C LEU A 45 25.54 -2.05 5.53
N LEU A 46 24.74 -2.10 4.46
CA LEU A 46 24.02 -3.29 4.01
C LEU A 46 24.90 -4.39 3.39
N ASN A 47 26.11 -4.06 2.91
CA ASN A 47 27.02 -5.02 2.29
C ASN A 47 28.10 -5.56 3.24
N ILE A 48 28.41 -4.85 4.32
CA ILE A 48 29.53 -5.19 5.22
C ILE A 48 29.14 -6.19 6.33
N GLU A 49 27.87 -6.27 6.73
CA GLU A 49 27.41 -7.15 7.83
C GLU A 49 26.80 -8.50 7.40
N GLY A 50 27.00 -8.97 6.16
CA GLY A 50 26.36 -10.22 5.71
C GLY A 50 24.83 -10.13 5.84
N ALA A 51 24.28 -8.96 5.52
CA ALA A 51 22.87 -8.66 5.70
C ALA A 51 22.01 -9.73 5.00
N PRO A 52 20.95 -10.22 5.65
CA PRO A 52 20.10 -11.24 5.07
C PRO A 52 19.50 -10.75 3.74
N HIS A 53 19.48 -11.62 2.73
CA HIS A 53 18.77 -11.40 1.46
C HIS A 53 17.34 -10.85 1.67
N THR A 54 16.70 -11.17 2.80
CA THR A 54 15.39 -10.71 3.23
C THR A 54 15.26 -9.18 3.33
N PHE A 55 16.31 -8.43 3.69
CA PHE A 55 16.25 -6.96 3.74
C PHE A 55 16.08 -6.34 2.35
N TYR A 56 16.84 -6.84 1.37
CA TYR A 56 16.72 -6.43 -0.03
C TYR A 56 15.31 -6.71 -0.56
N PHE A 57 14.72 -7.87 -0.23
CA PHE A 57 13.33 -8.16 -0.59
C PHE A 57 12.35 -7.11 -0.04
N GLY A 58 12.49 -6.67 1.21
CA GLY A 58 11.64 -5.63 1.79
C GLY A 58 11.73 -4.29 1.05
N VAL A 59 12.94 -3.84 0.68
CA VAL A 59 13.13 -2.61 -0.08
C VAL A 59 12.54 -2.72 -1.50
N TYR A 60 12.73 -3.85 -2.18
CA TYR A 60 12.13 -4.08 -3.51
C TYR A 60 10.60 -4.13 -3.45
N ILE A 61 10.01 -4.73 -2.41
CA ILE A 61 8.56 -4.72 -2.19
C ILE A 61 8.07 -3.29 -1.98
N LEU A 62 8.79 -2.47 -1.20
CA LEU A 62 8.44 -1.06 -0.97
C LEU A 62 8.48 -0.23 -2.26
N ILE A 63 9.53 -0.39 -3.07
CA ILE A 63 9.66 0.25 -4.38
C ILE A 63 8.53 -0.21 -5.31
N GLY A 64 8.28 -1.51 -5.40
CA GLY A 64 7.23 -2.08 -6.23
C GLY A 64 5.84 -1.59 -5.84
N ALA A 65 5.52 -1.59 -4.54
CA ALA A 65 4.26 -1.10 -4.01
C ALA A 65 4.10 0.42 -4.27
N GLY A 66 5.14 1.21 -4.04
CA GLY A 66 5.14 2.65 -4.32
C GLY A 66 4.91 2.97 -5.80
N ALA A 67 5.60 2.26 -6.70
CA ALA A 67 5.43 2.39 -8.14
C ALA A 67 4.02 1.98 -8.59
N LEU A 68 3.48 0.88 -8.06
CA LEU A 68 2.11 0.43 -8.36
C LEU A 68 1.08 1.47 -7.90
N MET A 69 1.20 2.00 -6.68
CA MET A 69 0.31 3.06 -6.17
C MET A 69 0.39 4.32 -7.02
N MET A 70 1.60 4.73 -7.44
CA MET A 70 1.80 5.88 -8.31
C MET A 70 1.13 5.67 -9.68
N LEU A 71 1.29 4.49 -10.29
CA LEU A 71 0.69 4.18 -11.59
C LEU A 71 -0.84 4.13 -11.53
N VAL A 72 -1.40 3.48 -10.51
CA VAL A 72 -2.85 3.43 -10.28
C VAL A 72 -3.42 4.83 -10.03
N GLY A 73 -2.77 5.63 -9.18
CA GLY A 73 -3.16 7.01 -8.93
C GLY A 73 -3.10 7.89 -10.17
N PHE A 74 -2.09 7.72 -11.02
CA PHE A 74 -1.97 8.43 -12.29
C PHE A 74 -3.10 8.07 -13.27
N PHE A 75 -3.40 6.77 -13.45
CA PHE A 75 -4.52 6.34 -14.30
C PHE A 75 -5.87 6.83 -13.77
N GLY A 76 -6.07 6.82 -12.44
CA GLY A 76 -7.28 7.39 -11.82
C GLY A 76 -7.41 8.89 -12.07
N CYS A 77 -6.35 9.67 -11.84
CA CYS A 77 -6.34 11.12 -12.07
C CYS A 77 -6.55 11.47 -13.54
N CYS A 78 -5.75 10.89 -14.44
CA CYS A 78 -5.84 11.17 -15.87
C CYS A 78 -7.14 10.64 -16.48
N GLY A 79 -7.68 9.53 -15.99
CA GLY A 79 -8.97 8.99 -16.40
C GLY A 79 -10.11 9.94 -16.02
N ALA A 80 -10.06 10.51 -14.82
CA ALA A 80 -11.00 11.53 -14.38
C ALA A 80 -10.88 12.81 -15.22
N VAL A 81 -9.67 13.34 -15.43
CA VAL A 81 -9.48 14.62 -16.15
C VAL A 81 -9.80 14.51 -17.63
N ARG A 82 -9.27 13.47 -18.30
CA ARG A 82 -9.40 13.29 -19.77
C ARG A 82 -10.72 12.67 -20.20
N GLU A 83 -11.58 12.29 -19.26
CA GLU A 83 -12.86 11.61 -19.53
C GLU A 83 -12.70 10.41 -20.50
N SER A 84 -11.56 9.73 -20.42
CA SER A 84 -11.23 8.62 -21.32
C SER A 84 -11.68 7.30 -20.71
N GLN A 85 -12.62 6.63 -21.38
CA GLN A 85 -13.14 5.32 -20.97
C GLN A 85 -12.05 4.24 -20.91
N CYS A 86 -11.03 4.31 -21.78
CA CYS A 86 -9.94 3.34 -21.76
C CYS A 86 -9.10 3.48 -20.48
N LEU A 87 -8.73 4.71 -20.11
CA LEU A 87 -7.94 4.96 -18.89
C LEU A 87 -8.71 4.63 -17.61
N LEU A 88 -10.01 4.95 -17.59
CA LEU A 88 -10.89 4.64 -16.47
C LEU A 88 -11.16 3.12 -16.36
N GLY A 89 -11.21 2.43 -17.50
CA GLY A 89 -11.23 0.97 -17.59
C GLY A 89 -9.95 0.32 -17.09
N SER A 90 -8.77 0.85 -17.46
CA SER A 90 -7.48 0.39 -16.92
C SER A 90 -7.42 0.56 -15.40
N PHE A 91 -7.87 1.71 -14.88
CA PHE A 91 -7.96 1.94 -13.44
C PHE A 91 -8.86 0.91 -12.74
N PHE A 92 -10.06 0.66 -13.28
CA PHE A 92 -10.97 -0.37 -12.75
C PHE A 92 -10.36 -1.77 -12.78
N SER A 93 -9.71 -2.15 -13.89
CA SER A 93 -9.07 -3.45 -14.03
C SER A 93 -7.91 -3.62 -13.04
N CYS A 94 -7.08 -2.60 -12.85
CA CYS A 94 -6.01 -2.62 -11.84
C CYS A 94 -6.58 -2.80 -10.43
N LEU A 95 -7.63 -2.05 -10.06
CA LEU A 95 -8.26 -2.20 -8.73
C LEU A 95 -8.83 -3.60 -8.50
N LEU A 96 -9.44 -4.21 -9.52
CA LEU A 96 -9.98 -5.56 -9.43
C LEU A 96 -8.87 -6.58 -9.17
N VAL A 97 -7.75 -6.49 -9.90
CA VAL A 97 -6.60 -7.38 -9.71
C VAL A 97 -5.99 -7.21 -8.31
N ILE A 98 -5.83 -5.95 -7.85
CA ILE A 98 -5.28 -5.67 -6.50
C ILE A 98 -6.22 -6.23 -5.42
N PHE A 99 -7.53 -6.02 -5.55
CA PHE A 99 -8.51 -6.52 -4.60
C PHE A 99 -8.51 -8.06 -4.52
N GLY A 100 -8.41 -8.74 -5.67
CA GLY A 100 -8.25 -10.20 -5.72
C GLY A 100 -6.96 -10.67 -5.05
N ALA A 101 -5.85 -9.97 -5.29
CA ALA A 101 -4.56 -10.26 -4.66
C ALA A 101 -4.61 -10.02 -3.14
N GLU A 102 -5.31 -8.98 -2.67
CA GLU A 102 -5.46 -8.67 -1.25
C GLU A 102 -6.28 -9.76 -0.53
N ILE A 103 -7.38 -10.23 -1.14
CA ILE A 103 -8.14 -11.37 -0.60
C ILE A 103 -7.27 -12.63 -0.55
N ALA A 104 -6.55 -12.93 -1.65
CA ALA A 104 -5.69 -14.10 -1.70
C ALA A 104 -4.57 -14.05 -0.65
N ALA A 105 -3.90 -12.90 -0.51
CA ALA A 105 -2.87 -12.67 0.49
C ALA A 105 -3.43 -12.72 1.92
N GLY A 106 -4.63 -12.17 2.15
CA GLY A 106 -5.31 -12.23 3.44
C GLY A 106 -5.65 -13.66 3.86
N VAL A 107 -6.20 -14.46 2.93
CA VAL A 107 -6.50 -15.88 3.17
C VAL A 107 -5.22 -16.68 3.39
N PHE A 108 -4.21 -16.50 2.54
CA PHE A 108 -2.92 -17.19 2.68
C PHE A 108 -2.24 -16.83 4.01
N GLY A 109 -2.29 -15.55 4.39
CA GLY A 109 -1.74 -15.04 5.64
C GLY A 109 -2.46 -15.59 6.87
N PHE A 110 -3.78 -15.77 6.79
CA PHE A 110 -4.55 -16.38 7.86
C PHE A 110 -4.22 -17.86 8.04
N LEU A 111 -4.06 -18.61 6.94
CA LEU A 111 -3.74 -20.05 6.98
C LEU A 111 -2.31 -20.33 7.47
N ASN A 112 -1.35 -19.45 7.16
CA ASN A 112 0.08 -19.65 7.48
C ASN A 112 0.62 -18.63 8.50
N LYS A 113 -0.23 -18.13 9.41
CA LYS A 113 0.11 -17.08 10.37
C LYS A 113 1.41 -17.36 11.15
N ASP A 114 1.62 -18.62 11.57
CA ASP A 114 2.77 -18.99 12.41
C ASP A 114 4.09 -18.98 11.65
N THR A 115 4.06 -19.29 10.35
CA THR A 115 5.22 -19.25 9.46
C THR A 115 5.60 -17.80 9.15
N ILE A 116 4.61 -16.95 8.85
CA ILE A 116 4.83 -15.53 8.53
C ILE A 116 5.41 -14.78 9.73
N VAL A 117 4.92 -15.05 10.94
CA VAL A 117 5.47 -14.43 12.15
C VAL A 117 6.94 -14.80 12.35
N LYS A 118 7.33 -16.06 12.10
CA LYS A 118 8.73 -16.49 12.20
C LYS A 118 9.63 -15.78 11.18
N GLU A 119 9.20 -15.69 9.92
CA GLU A 119 9.97 -14.98 8.89
C GLU A 119 10.14 -13.48 9.19
N ILE A 120 9.09 -12.82 9.69
CA ILE A 120 9.14 -11.42 10.13
C ILE A 120 10.07 -11.25 11.34
N GLN A 121 10.01 -12.16 12.31
CA GLN A 121 10.92 -12.13 13.46
C GLN A 121 12.39 -12.32 13.05
N GLU A 122 12.66 -13.21 12.10
CA GLU A 122 14.00 -13.41 11.56
C GLU A 122 14.51 -12.18 10.79
N PHE A 123 13.64 -11.47 10.07
CA PHE A 123 13.97 -10.20 9.42
C PHE A 123 14.44 -9.13 10.43
N HIS A 124 13.69 -8.97 11.53
CA HIS A 124 13.98 -7.93 12.52
C HIS A 124 15.21 -8.22 13.39
N THR A 125 15.49 -9.50 13.66
CA THR A 125 16.59 -9.92 14.55
C THR A 125 17.99 -9.72 13.94
N LYS A 126 18.08 -9.60 12.62
CA LYS A 126 19.35 -9.48 11.89
C LYS A 126 19.84 -8.04 11.74
N ASN A 127 19.01 -7.02 11.99
CA ASN A 127 19.40 -5.61 11.89
C ASN A 127 19.55 -4.96 13.28
N ASN A 128 20.79 -4.66 13.67
CA ASN A 128 21.08 -3.94 14.92
C ASN A 128 20.48 -2.51 14.94
N GLU A 129 20.35 -1.84 13.78
CA GLU A 129 19.70 -0.52 13.69
C GLU A 129 18.17 -0.57 13.76
N THR A 130 17.51 -1.55 13.13
CA THR A 130 16.04 -1.72 13.23
C THR A 130 15.63 -2.19 14.63
N THR A 131 16.50 -2.95 15.30
CA THR A 131 16.32 -3.31 16.72
C THR A 131 16.36 -2.07 17.60
N LYS A 132 17.29 -1.12 17.36
CA LYS A 132 17.32 0.18 18.05
C LYS A 132 16.07 1.02 17.78
N LEU A 133 15.60 1.07 16.54
CA LEU A 133 14.36 1.79 16.18
C LEU A 133 13.13 1.20 16.89
N CYS A 134 13.06 -0.13 16.98
CA CYS A 134 11.99 -0.83 17.70
C CYS A 134 12.05 -0.56 19.21
N CYS A 135 13.24 -0.60 19.83
CA CYS A 135 13.43 -0.24 21.24
C CYS A 135 13.06 1.22 21.54
N SER A 136 13.34 2.14 20.62
CA SER A 136 12.99 3.55 20.76
C SER A 136 11.48 3.80 20.74
N LEU A 137 10.72 3.01 19.97
CA LEU A 137 9.25 3.09 19.91
C LEU A 137 8.54 2.46 21.12
N ILE A 138 9.19 1.55 21.86
CA ILE A 138 8.58 0.80 22.96
C ILE A 138 8.87 1.43 24.35
N SER A 139 9.76 2.43 24.44
CA SER A 139 10.08 3.16 25.70
C SER A 139 10.47 2.22 26.86
N SER A 140 11.23 1.17 26.57
CA SER A 140 11.81 0.26 27.57
C SER A 140 13.31 0.53 27.69
N ASN A 141 13.75 1.01 28.87
CA ASN A 141 15.14 1.43 29.13
C ASN A 141 16.18 0.29 29.19
N GLU A 142 15.78 -0.98 29.02
CA GLU A 142 16.68 -2.12 28.98
C GLU A 142 16.30 -3.05 27.81
N CYS A 143 16.84 -2.78 26.63
CA CYS A 143 16.90 -3.78 25.56
C CYS A 143 18.17 -4.61 25.75
N ASN A 144 18.15 -5.51 26.75
CA ASN A 144 19.16 -6.55 26.84
C ASN A 144 18.71 -7.70 25.94
N ASP A 145 19.45 -7.87 24.85
CA ASP A 145 19.36 -8.95 23.88
C ASP A 145 18.11 -8.98 22.96
N LYS A 146 18.32 -9.55 21.78
CA LYS A 146 17.41 -9.61 20.62
C LYS A 146 16.02 -10.19 20.93
N GLU A 147 15.83 -10.80 22.08
CA GLU A 147 14.58 -11.40 22.56
C GLU A 147 13.46 -10.41 22.85
N ALA A 148 13.76 -9.19 23.33
CA ALA A 148 12.71 -8.23 23.70
C ALA A 148 11.89 -7.77 22.47
N CYS A 149 12.56 -7.48 21.35
CA CYS A 149 11.94 -7.12 20.07
C CYS A 149 11.14 -8.29 19.49
N LYS A 150 11.71 -9.51 19.54
CA LYS A 150 11.06 -10.74 19.09
C LYS A 150 9.77 -11.02 19.86
N THR A 151 9.80 -10.84 21.18
CA THR A 151 8.67 -11.03 22.09
C THR A 151 7.60 -9.95 21.89
N ALA A 152 8.00 -8.69 21.66
CA ALA A 152 7.08 -7.62 21.33
C ALA A 152 6.33 -7.91 20.01
N ILE A 153 7.02 -8.33 18.95
CA ILE A 153 6.40 -8.70 17.66
C ILE A 153 5.42 -9.86 17.85
N GLY A 154 5.82 -10.92 18.57
CA GLY A 154 4.91 -12.03 18.88
C GLY A 154 3.67 -11.58 19.65
N THR A 155 3.84 -10.62 20.56
CA THR A 155 2.75 -10.00 21.33
C THR A 155 1.87 -9.09 20.46
N PHE A 156 2.43 -8.38 19.47
CA PHE A 156 1.67 -7.63 18.47
C PHE A 156 0.81 -8.55 17.60
N PHE A 157 1.35 -9.66 17.11
CA PHE A 157 0.59 -10.64 16.33
C PHE A 157 -0.44 -11.43 17.16
N GLY A 158 -0.24 -11.59 18.47
CA GLY A 158 -1.20 -12.22 19.37
C GLY A 158 -2.36 -11.30 19.79
N ASN A 159 -2.06 -10.09 20.26
CA ASN A 159 -3.06 -9.19 20.87
C ASN A 159 -3.53 -8.05 19.95
N LYS A 160 -2.78 -7.72 18.89
CA LYS A 160 -3.06 -6.57 18.01
C LYS A 160 -3.37 -6.97 16.56
N LEU A 161 -3.52 -8.26 16.27
CA LEU A 161 -3.92 -8.75 14.94
C LEU A 161 -5.22 -8.10 14.44
N HIS A 162 -6.14 -7.78 15.37
CA HIS A 162 -7.35 -7.02 15.07
C HIS A 162 -7.07 -5.67 14.40
N ILE A 163 -5.97 -4.97 14.75
CA ILE A 163 -5.59 -3.69 14.13
C ILE A 163 -5.23 -3.91 12.66
N VAL A 164 -4.43 -4.92 12.36
CA VAL A 164 -4.07 -5.29 10.99
C VAL A 164 -5.32 -5.68 10.20
N GLY A 165 -6.25 -6.38 10.83
CA GLY A 165 -7.56 -6.69 10.25
C GLY A 165 -8.39 -5.45 9.92
N TYR A 166 -8.49 -4.47 10.83
CA TYR A 166 -9.19 -3.20 10.58
C TYR A 166 -8.57 -2.40 9.44
N VAL A 167 -7.23 -2.36 9.37
CA VAL A 167 -6.52 -1.69 8.28
C VAL A 167 -6.85 -2.35 6.93
N GLY A 168 -6.81 -3.69 6.86
CA GLY A 168 -7.17 -4.42 5.64
C GLY A 168 -8.62 -4.20 5.21
N ILE A 169 -9.57 -4.23 6.15
CA ILE A 169 -10.98 -3.93 5.86
C ILE A 169 -11.16 -2.50 5.32
N GLY A 170 -10.42 -1.53 5.90
CA GLY A 170 -10.44 -0.14 5.45
C GLY A 170 -9.91 0.01 4.02
N ILE A 171 -8.79 -0.65 3.71
CA ILE A 171 -8.17 -0.65 2.39
C ILE A 171 -9.13 -1.28 1.36
N ALA A 172 -9.69 -2.46 1.66
CA ALA A 172 -10.69 -3.12 0.82
C ALA A 172 -11.92 -2.22 0.56
N GLY A 173 -12.43 -1.55 1.60
CA GLY A 173 -13.56 -0.63 1.49
C GLY A 173 -13.26 0.56 0.57
N VAL A 174 -12.06 1.14 0.69
CA VAL A 174 -11.59 2.20 -0.19
C VAL A 174 -11.50 1.74 -1.64
N MET A 175 -10.99 0.53 -1.91
CA MET A 175 -10.92 -0.01 -3.27
C MET A 175 -12.31 -0.21 -3.87
N ILE A 176 -13.26 -0.75 -3.09
CA ILE A 176 -14.65 -0.93 -3.53
C ILE A 176 -15.29 0.41 -3.89
N ILE A 177 -15.10 1.43 -3.06
CA ILE A 177 -15.59 2.78 -3.34
C ILE A 177 -14.97 3.32 -4.64
N GLY A 178 -13.67 3.13 -4.83
CA GLY A 178 -12.97 3.49 -6.07
C GLY A 178 -13.54 2.79 -7.31
N MET A 179 -13.84 1.50 -7.21
CA MET A 179 -14.46 0.71 -8.28
C MET A 179 -15.87 1.21 -8.63
N ILE A 180 -16.69 1.49 -7.62
CA ILE A 180 -18.05 2.02 -7.81
C ILE A 180 -18.00 3.37 -8.52
N PHE A 181 -17.19 4.31 -8.03
CA PHE A 181 -17.09 5.63 -8.66
C PHE A 181 -16.51 5.56 -10.08
N SER A 182 -15.54 4.68 -10.32
CA SER A 182 -15.02 4.42 -11.67
C SER A 182 -16.12 3.94 -12.62
N MET A 183 -16.92 2.94 -12.22
CA MET A 183 -18.04 2.45 -13.02
C MET A 183 -19.11 3.51 -13.28
N VAL A 184 -19.50 4.26 -12.25
CA VAL A 184 -20.48 5.36 -12.40
C VAL A 184 -19.98 6.41 -13.38
N LEU A 185 -18.70 6.80 -13.27
CA LEU A 185 -18.10 7.79 -14.16
C LEU A 185 -17.93 7.24 -15.58
N CYS A 186 -17.54 5.98 -15.76
CA CYS A 186 -17.50 5.28 -17.05
C CYS A 186 -18.87 5.28 -17.74
N CYS A 187 -19.93 4.92 -17.00
CA CYS A 187 -21.30 4.89 -17.51
C CYS A 187 -21.80 6.29 -17.86
N ALA A 188 -21.49 7.30 -17.04
CA ALA A 188 -21.83 8.69 -17.30
C ALA A 188 -21.16 9.22 -18.59
N ILE A 189 -19.88 8.91 -18.79
CA ILE A 189 -19.14 9.29 -20.00
C ILE A 189 -19.71 8.58 -21.23
N ARG A 190 -19.99 7.27 -21.14
CA ARG A 190 -20.61 6.51 -22.25
C ARG A 190 -21.94 7.13 -22.66
N ASN A 191 -22.83 7.37 -21.68
CA ASN A 191 -24.13 7.97 -21.94
C ASN A 191 -24.02 9.38 -22.54
N SER A 192 -22.96 10.13 -22.23
CA SER A 192 -22.74 11.47 -22.81
C SER A 192 -22.26 11.39 -24.27
N ARG A 193 -21.64 10.28 -24.68
CA ARG A 193 -21.12 10.07 -26.04
C ARG A 193 -22.19 9.58 -27.02
N GLU A 194 -23.20 8.86 -26.53
CA GLU A 194 -24.35 8.34 -27.33
C GLU A 194 -25.38 9.43 -27.68
N VAL A 195 -25.26 10.63 -27.09
CA VAL A 195 -26.20 11.76 -27.27
C VAL A 195 -25.69 12.78 -28.30
N PHE A 196 -24.48 12.57 -28.84
CA PHE A 196 -23.87 13.36 -29.92
C PHE A 196 -23.70 12.48 -31.17
#